data_AF-A0A2N0QLQ5-F1
#
_entry.id   AF-A0A2N0QLQ5-F1
#
_cell.length_a   1.000
_cell.length_b   1.000
_cell.length_c   1.000
_cell.angle_alpha   90.00
_cell.angle_beta   90.00
_cell.angle_gamma   90.00
#
_symmetry.space_group_name_H-M   'P 1'
#
loop_
_entity.id
_entity.type
_entity.pdbx_description
1 polymer ?
#
loop_
_entity_poly.entity_id
_entity_poly.type
_entity_poly.pdbx_seq_one_letter_code
_entity_poly.pdbx_strand_id
1 'polypeptide(L)' 'MPKTRGNFWSEYEVTVDSNGKEKYTCKTCSGTWSKNASCLKEHIEKCKDINVETETSQPQGTK' A
#
# COMPACT_ATOMS: atom_id res chain seq x y z
N MET A 1 -12.56 -9.64 -24.67
CA MET A 1 -11.56 -9.75 -23.58
C MET A 1 -10.52 -8.65 -23.80
N PRO A 2 -10.03 -7.94 -22.76
CA PRO A 2 -9.06 -8.58 -21.88
C PRO A 2 -9.35 -8.43 -20.38
N LYS A 3 -8.90 -9.45 -19.66
CA LYS A 3 -8.83 -9.53 -18.21
C LYS A 3 -8.17 -8.26 -17.67
N THR A 4 -8.94 -7.29 -17.17
CA THR A 4 -8.39 -6.25 -16.31
C THR A 4 -8.09 -6.92 -15.00
N ARG A 5 -6.98 -7.65 -14.97
CA ARG A 5 -6.33 -8.13 -13.77
C ARG A 5 -5.95 -6.85 -13.04
N GLY A 6 -6.89 -6.35 -12.24
CA GLY A 6 -6.85 -5.01 -11.65
C GLY A 6 -5.47 -4.81 -11.05
N ASN A 7 -4.74 -3.82 -11.56
CA ASN A 7 -3.46 -3.47 -10.99
C ASN A 7 -3.73 -3.10 -9.54
N PHE A 8 -3.33 -3.95 -8.59
CA PHE A 8 -3.47 -3.66 -7.16
C PHE A 8 -2.78 -2.33 -6.80
N TRP A 9 -1.83 -1.90 -7.64
CA TRP A 9 -1.24 -0.56 -7.63
C TRP A 9 -2.25 0.59 -7.67
N SER A 10 -3.43 0.42 -8.26
CA SER A 10 -4.48 1.45 -8.29
C SER A 10 -5.05 1.77 -6.90
N GLU A 11 -4.95 0.83 -5.96
CA GLU A 11 -5.35 1.01 -4.55
C GLU A 11 -4.30 1.80 -3.76
N TYR A 12 -3.13 2.04 -4.37
CA TYR A 12 -2.06 2.84 -3.81
C TYR A 12 -1.95 4.19 -4.52
N GLU A 13 -1.66 5.23 -3.76
CA GLU A 13 -1.17 6.51 -4.25
C GLU A 13 0.37 6.50 -4.23
N VAL A 14 0.99 6.88 -5.34
CA VAL A 14 2.45 6.92 -5.45
C VAL A 14 2.91 8.34 -5.19
N THR A 15 3.68 8.53 -4.12
CA THR A 15 4.33 9.80 -3.77
C THR A 15 5.84 9.64 -3.85
N VAL A 16 6.57 10.73 -4.06
CA VAL A 16 8.03 10.73 -4.07
C VAL A 16 8.49 11.48 -2.82
N ASP A 17 9.26 10.80 -1.99
CA ASP A 17 9.85 11.38 -0.78
C ASP A 17 10.97 12.39 -1.14
N SER A 18 11.37 13.25 -0.20
CA SER A 18 12.50 14.20 -0.34
C SER A 18 13.81 13.55 -0.81
N ASN A 19 13.96 12.24 -0.62
CA ASN A 19 15.10 11.44 -1.12
C ASN A 19 14.95 10.95 -2.57
N GLY A 20 13.90 11.37 -3.29
CA GLY A 20 13.59 10.88 -4.65
C GLY A 20 13.08 9.43 -4.69
N LYS A 21 12.66 8.87 -3.55
CA LYS A 21 12.19 7.47 -3.46
C LYS A 21 10.68 7.40 -3.57
N GLU A 22 10.19 6.52 -4.44
CA GLU A 22 8.77 6.21 -4.56
C GLU A 22 8.24 5.55 -3.27
N LYS A 23 7.17 6.12 -2.74
CA LYS A 23 6.38 5.66 -1.61
C LYS A 23 4.98 5.35 -2.09
N TYR A 24 4.40 4.29 -1.56
CA TYR A 24 3.11 3.76 -1.97
C TYR A 24 2.19 3.87 -0.76
N THR A 25 1.20 4.74 -0.84
CA THR A 25 0.26 5.03 0.24
C THR A 25 -1.08 4.36 -0.04
N CYS A 26 -1.54 3.46 0.83
CA CYS A 26 -2.82 2.75 0.62
C CYS A 26 -3.97 3.74 0.78
N LYS A 27 -4.88 3.79 -0.19
CA LYS A 27 -6.03 4.70 -0.13
C LYS A 27 -7.07 4.30 0.92
N THR A 28 -7.07 3.03 1.34
CA THR A 28 -8.04 2.49 2.30
C THR A 28 -7.64 2.78 3.75
N CYS A 29 -6.40 2.50 4.13
CA CYS A 29 -5.92 2.66 5.51
C CYS A 29 -4.90 3.78 5.69
N SER A 30 -4.56 4.51 4.61
CA SER A 30 -3.54 5.57 4.60
C SER A 30 -2.13 5.14 5.04
N GLY A 31 -1.87 3.83 5.13
CA GLY A 31 -0.53 3.32 5.43
C GLY A 31 0.44 3.66 4.29
N THR A 32 1.72 3.87 4.61
CA THR A 32 2.75 4.19 3.61
C THR A 32 3.82 3.11 3.60
N TRP A 33 4.14 2.59 2.41
CA TRP A 33 5.12 1.53 2.19
C TRP A 33 6.13 1.93 1.12
N SER A 34 7.26 1.22 1.12
CA SER A 34 8.23 1.30 0.02
C SER A 34 7.82 0.36 -1.13
N LYS A 35 8.44 0.50 -2.30
CA LYS A 35 8.16 -0.32 -3.50
C LYS A 35 8.43 -1.82 -3.28
N ASN A 36 7.45 -2.53 -2.73
CA ASN A 36 7.51 -3.97 -2.54
C ASN A 36 6.19 -4.62 -2.96
N ALA A 37 6.14 -5.10 -4.20
CA ALA A 37 4.92 -5.63 -4.82
C ALA A 37 4.27 -6.75 -3.99
N SER A 38 5.07 -7.66 -3.41
CA SER A 38 4.55 -8.78 -2.63
C SER A 38 3.90 -8.30 -1.34
N CYS A 39 4.56 -7.40 -0.60
CA CYS A 39 4.00 -6.83 0.64
C CYS A 39 2.77 -5.96 0.36
N LEU A 40 2.80 -5.15 -0.69
CA LEU A 40 1.69 -4.28 -1.07
C LEU A 40 0.46 -5.11 -1.48
N LYS A 41 0.66 -6.20 -2.22
CA LYS A 41 -0.42 -7.09 -2.60
C LYS A 41 -1.03 -7.77 -1.37
N GLU A 42 -0.22 -8.38 -0.51
CA GLU A 42 -0.71 -9.03 0.72
C GLU A 42 -1.42 -8.03 1.63
N HIS A 43 -0.89 -6.80 1.74
CA HIS A 43 -1.53 -5.75 2.50
C HIS A 43 -2.91 -5.42 1.94
N ILE A 44 -3.07 -5.22 0.63
CA ILE A 44 -4.40 -4.92 0.06
C ILE A 44 -5.38 -6.07 0.30
N GLU A 45 -4.93 -7.31 0.13
CA GLU A 45 -5.76 -8.49 0.38
C GLU A 45 -6.29 -8.46 1.82
N LYS A 46 -5.42 -8.21 2.81
CA LYS A 46 -5.82 -8.07 4.22
C LYS A 46 -6.62 -6.78 4.48
N CYS A 47 -6.22 -5.65 3.91
CA CYS A 47 -6.82 -4.34 4.16
C CYS A 47 -8.26 -4.25 3.66
N LYS A 48 -8.61 -5.02 2.62
CA LYS A 48 -9.99 -5.15 2.14
C LYS A 48 -10.91 -5.85 3.13
N ASP A 49 -10.37 -6.79 3.91
CA ASP A 49 -11.11 -7.48 4.97
C ASP A 49 -11.23 -6.65 6.26
N ILE A 50 -10.34 -5.67 6.48
CA ILE A 50 -10.21 -4.90 7.74
C ILE A 50 -10.92 -3.53 7.68
N ASN A 51 -11.97 -3.35 6.86
CA ASN A 51 -12.73 -2.08 6.85
C ASN A 51 -13.55 -1.82 8.15
N VAL A 52 -13.31 -2.59 9.20
CA VAL A 52 -13.77 -2.35 10.57
C VAL A 52 -12.56 -2.51 11.48
N GLU A 53 -12.13 -1.40 12.08
CA GLU A 53 -11.15 -1.35 13.16
C GLU A 53 -9.73 -1.79 12.77
N THR A 54 -8.81 -0.83 12.63
CA THR A 54 -7.86 -0.52 13.71
C THR A 54 -6.69 0.27 13.13
N GLU A 55 -6.42 1.38 13.79
CA GLU A 55 -5.26 2.24 13.62
C GLU A 55 -3.93 1.46 13.63
N THR A 56 -2.99 1.95 12.82
CA THR A 56 -1.54 1.91 13.09
C THR A 56 -0.86 0.54 13.12
N SER A 57 -0.28 0.16 11.98
CA SER A 57 0.97 -0.61 11.98
C SER A 57 1.87 -0.10 10.85
N GLN A 58 2.46 1.05 11.11
CA GLN A 58 3.58 1.61 10.38
C GLN A 58 4.74 0.60 10.45
N PRO A 59 5.30 0.08 9.33
CA PRO A 59 6.54 -0.68 9.41
C PRO A 59 7.65 0.29 9.86
N GLN A 60 8.20 -0.01 11.03
CA GLN A 60 9.23 0.74 11.73
C GLN A 60 10.35 1.16 10.77
N GLY A 61 10.64 2.47 10.77
CA GLY A 61 11.93 2.96 10.32
C GLY A 61 12.99 2.35 11.21
N THR A 62 13.80 1.47 10.64
CA THR A 62 15.02 0.96 11.27
C THR A 62 16.02 2.11 11.38
N LYS A 63 16.31 2.52 12.62
CA LYS A 63 17.47 3.33 13.01
C LYS A 63 18.67 2.40 13.22
#